data_AF-A0A329ZJM9-F1
#
_entry.id   AF-A0A329ZJM9-F1
#
_cell.length_a   1.000
_cell.length_b   1.000
_cell.length_c   1.000
_cell.angle_alpha   90.00
_cell.angle_beta   90.00
_cell.angle_gamma   90.00
#
_symmetry.space_group_name_H-M   'P 1'
#
loop_
_entity.id
_entity.type
_entity.pdbx_description
1 polymer ?
#
loop_
_entity_poly.entity_id
_entity_poly.type
_entity_poly.pdbx_seq_one_letter_code
_entity_poly.pdbx_strand_id
1 'polypeptide(L)'
;MGISVNPYLMILVFVCFLILLVCLNQWLYKPVFEFMDKRDEHIKKDLQDTQNNAQDILTIEEEINAIISKAQQEAKDIIEQANIEEKDLFEAAIQQKKAELDDRFMKFREQSKNDQKELRTELLTHIDEYKQAIAHKLKIL
;
A
#
# COMPACT_ATOMS: atom_id res chain seq x y z
N MET A 1 -24.98 -71.90 -68.97
CA MET A 1 -25.09 -71.88 -67.49
C MET A 1 -26.32 -71.09 -67.12
N GLY A 2 -27.45 -71.75 -66.89
CA GLY A 2 -28.65 -71.07 -66.40
C GLY A 2 -28.40 -70.63 -64.96
N ILE A 3 -28.47 -69.33 -64.69
CA ILE A 3 -28.43 -68.81 -63.33
C ILE A 3 -29.80 -69.12 -62.74
N SER A 4 -29.94 -70.25 -62.06
CA SER A 4 -31.08 -70.51 -61.19
C SER A 4 -30.97 -69.54 -60.01
N VAL A 5 -31.73 -68.45 -60.09
CA VAL A 5 -31.86 -67.47 -59.01
C VAL A 5 -32.39 -68.23 -57.80
N ASN A 6 -31.54 -68.41 -56.79
CA ASN A 6 -31.90 -69.10 -55.56
C ASN A 6 -32.37 -68.04 -54.54
N PRO A 7 -33.68 -67.93 -54.26
CA PRO A 7 -34.21 -66.89 -53.38
C PRO A 7 -33.67 -67.00 -51.95
N TYR A 8 -33.32 -68.20 -51.51
CA TYR A 8 -32.76 -68.46 -50.18
C TYR A 8 -31.36 -67.84 -50.03
N LEU A 9 -30.49 -68.00 -51.04
CA LEU A 9 -29.17 -67.36 -51.05
C LEU A 9 -29.27 -65.84 -51.06
N MET A 10 -30.25 -65.28 -51.79
CA MET A 10 -30.46 -63.84 -51.85
C MET A 10 -30.91 -63.28 -50.50
N ILE A 11 -31.80 -63.98 -49.80
CA ILE A 11 -32.24 -63.62 -48.44
C ILE A 11 -31.08 -63.73 -47.45
N LEU A 12 -30.25 -64.78 -47.53
CA LEU A 12 -29.08 -64.94 -46.67
C LEU A 12 -28.09 -63.78 -46.83
N VAL A 13 -27.76 -63.42 -48.08
CA VAL A 13 -26.86 -62.29 -48.37
C VAL A 13 -27.45 -60.97 -47.88
N PHE A 14 -28.76 -60.77 -48.04
CA PHE A 14 -29.46 -59.59 -47.54
C PHE A 14 -29.40 -59.49 -46.01
N VAL A 15 -29.62 -60.60 -45.30
CA VAL A 15 -29.51 -60.66 -43.83
C VAL A 15 -28.07 -60.38 -43.38
N CYS A 16 -27.07 -60.98 -44.04
CA CYS A 16 -25.66 -60.69 -43.77
C CYS A 16 -25.31 -59.21 -44.00
N PHE A 17 -25.84 -58.59 -45.06
CA PHE A 17 -25.66 -57.17 -45.32
C PHE A 17 -26.29 -56.29 -44.23
N LEU A 18 -27.50 -56.63 -43.76
CA LEU A 18 -28.14 -55.92 -42.66
C LEU A 18 -27.36 -56.05 -41.36
N ILE A 19 -26.84 -57.24 -41.04
CA ILE A 19 -26.00 -57.46 -39.86
C ILE A 19 -24.72 -56.60 -39.96
N LEU A 20 -24.10 -56.53 -41.13
CA LEU A 20 -22.92 -55.70 -41.36
C LEU A 20 -23.23 -54.21 -41.18
N LEU A 21 -24.36 -53.73 -41.69
CA LEU A 21 -24.81 -52.34 -41.47
C LEU A 21 -25.00 -52.01 -39.99
N VAL A 22 -25.59 -52.93 -39.23
CA VAL A 22 -25.78 -52.74 -37.78
C VAL A 22 -24.45 -52.70 -37.04
N CYS A 23 -23.51 -53.61 -37.36
CA CYS A 23 -22.16 -53.59 -36.82
C CYS A 23 -21.43 -52.28 -37.15
N LEU A 24 -21.52 -51.81 -38.40
CA LEU A 24 -20.86 -50.60 -38.85
C LEU A 24 -21.43 -49.34 -38.19
N ASN A 25 -22.75 -49.28 -38.00
CA ASN A 25 -23.42 -48.19 -37.29
C ASN A 25 -22.88 -48.02 -35.86
N GLN A 26 -22.72 -49.13 -35.14
CA GLN A 26 -22.23 -49.11 -33.76
C GLN A 26 -20.72 -48.84 -33.67
N TRP A 27 -19.91 -49.38 -34.60
CA TRP A 27 -18.45 -49.31 -34.51
C TRP A 27 -17.79 -48.15 -35.22
N LEU A 28 -18.41 -47.57 -36.26
CA LEU A 28 -17.79 -46.51 -37.05
C LEU A 28 -18.56 -45.21 -36.98
N TYR A 29 -19.86 -45.23 -37.26
CA TYR A 29 -20.63 -43.98 -37.35
C TYR A 29 -20.70 -43.26 -36.01
N LYS A 30 -21.08 -43.96 -34.93
CA LYS A 30 -21.13 -43.37 -33.58
C LYS A 30 -19.81 -42.72 -33.13
N PRO A 31 -18.65 -43.42 -33.13
CA PRO A 31 -17.40 -42.80 -32.69
C PRO A 31 -16.93 -41.67 -33.60
N VAL A 32 -17.24 -41.71 -34.90
CA VAL A 32 -16.90 -40.62 -35.83
C VAL A 32 -17.71 -39.36 -35.52
N PHE A 33 -19.02 -39.49 -35.28
CA PHE A 33 -19.84 -38.34 -34.88
C PHE A 33 -19.42 -37.78 -33.53
N GLU A 34 -19.17 -38.64 -32.54
CA GLU A 34 -18.69 -38.20 -31.22
C GLU A 34 -17.35 -37.45 -31.31
N PHE A 35 -16.45 -37.87 -32.21
CA PHE A 35 -15.20 -37.17 -32.44
C PHE A 35 -15.40 -35.80 -33.11
N MET A 36 -16.36 -35.69 -34.03
CA MET A 36 -16.72 -34.39 -34.63
C MET A 36 -17.32 -33.45 -33.59
N ASP A 37 -18.25 -33.91 -32.77
CA ASP A 37 -18.87 -33.12 -31.71
C ASP A 37 -17.82 -32.64 -30.69
N LYS A 38 -16.91 -33.52 -30.26
CA LYS A 38 -15.79 -33.16 -29.36
C LYS A 38 -14.87 -32.11 -29.97
N ARG A 39 -14.61 -32.20 -31.28
CA ARG A 39 -13.78 -31.19 -31.98
C ARG A 39 -14.48 -29.85 -32.02
N ASP A 40 -15.76 -29.81 -32.34
CA ASP A 40 -16.54 -28.57 -32.40
C ASP A 40 -16.65 -27.93 -31.01
N GLU A 41 -16.87 -28.73 -29.96
CA GLU A 41 -16.89 -28.27 -28.58
C GLU A 41 -15.52 -27.73 -28.14
N HIS A 42 -14.42 -28.42 -28.47
CA HIS A 42 -13.07 -27.96 -28.15
C HIS A 42 -12.73 -26.65 -28.84
N ILE A 43 -13.06 -26.49 -30.13
CA ILE A 43 -12.81 -25.25 -30.87
C ILE A 43 -13.62 -24.10 -30.26
N LYS A 44 -14.88 -24.33 -29.92
CA LYS A 44 -15.73 -23.33 -29.29
C LYS A 44 -15.18 -22.91 -27.92
N LYS A 45 -14.71 -23.89 -27.13
CA LYS A 45 -14.10 -23.64 -25.84
C LYS A 45 -12.79 -22.85 -25.96
N ASP A 46 -11.88 -23.25 -26.83
CA ASP A 46 -10.62 -22.53 -27.06
C ASP A 46 -10.87 -21.07 -27.49
N LEU A 47 -11.87 -20.84 -28.33
CA LEU A 47 -12.23 -19.50 -28.80
C LEU A 47 -12.82 -18.65 -27.66
N GLN A 48 -13.67 -19.25 -26.82
CA GLN A 48 -14.22 -18.59 -25.63
C GLN A 48 -13.14 -18.30 -24.58
N ASP A 49 -12.25 -19.25 -24.30
CA ASP A 49 -11.15 -19.08 -23.35
C ASP A 49 -10.18 -17.98 -23.82
N THR A 50 -9.88 -17.93 -25.13
CA THR A 50 -9.07 -16.86 -25.73
C THR A 50 -9.74 -15.48 -25.58
N GLN A 51 -11.04 -15.41 -25.79
CA GLN A 51 -11.79 -14.15 -25.66
C GLN A 51 -11.87 -13.69 -24.20
N ASN A 52 -12.10 -14.61 -23.25
CA ASN A 52 -12.11 -14.31 -21.83
C ASN A 52 -10.74 -13.83 -21.35
N ASN A 53 -9.66 -14.48 -21.78
CA ASN A 53 -8.30 -14.07 -21.43
C ASN A 53 -7.98 -12.63 -21.86
N ALA A 54 -8.49 -12.18 -23.01
CA ALA A 54 -8.30 -10.80 -23.45
C ALA A 54 -9.02 -9.79 -22.55
N GLN A 55 -10.24 -10.14 -22.11
CA GLN A 55 -10.99 -9.30 -21.17
C GLN A 55 -10.33 -9.27 -19.79
N ASP A 56 -9.84 -10.41 -19.32
CA ASP A 56 -9.15 -10.54 -18.03
C ASP A 56 -7.87 -9.69 -18.01
N ILE A 57 -7.12 -9.66 -19.12
CA ILE A 57 -5.92 -8.80 -19.26
C ILE A 57 -6.30 -7.32 -19.10
N LEU A 58 -7.38 -6.85 -19.74
CA LEU A 58 -7.83 -5.46 -19.60
C LEU A 58 -8.22 -5.13 -18.17
N THR A 59 -8.95 -6.03 -17.50
CA THR A 59 -9.32 -5.82 -16.09
C THR A 59 -8.10 -5.81 -15.17
N ILE A 60 -7.11 -6.67 -15.42
CA ILE A 60 -5.86 -6.70 -14.66
C ILE A 60 -5.07 -5.39 -14.87
N GLU A 61 -5.01 -4.87 -16.10
CA GLU A 61 -4.37 -3.58 -16.37
C GLU A 61 -5.07 -2.42 -15.65
N GLU A 62 -6.41 -2.40 -15.64
CA GLU A 62 -7.19 -1.40 -14.90
C GLU A 62 -6.94 -1.50 -13.38
N GLU A 63 -6.93 -2.71 -12.82
CA GLU A 63 -6.63 -2.94 -11.40
C GLU A 63 -5.21 -2.51 -11.03
N ILE A 64 -4.21 -2.84 -11.85
CA ILE A 64 -2.82 -2.40 -11.64
C ILE A 64 -2.74 -0.88 -11.62
N ASN A 65 -3.37 -0.21 -12.60
CA ASN A 65 -3.38 1.25 -12.66
C ASN A 65 -4.08 1.88 -11.45
N ALA A 66 -5.19 1.28 -11.00
CA ALA A 66 -5.89 1.72 -9.80
C ALA A 66 -5.03 1.56 -8.53
N ILE A 67 -4.33 0.43 -8.38
CA ILE A 67 -3.43 0.17 -7.25
C ILE A 67 -2.27 1.18 -7.26
N ILE A 68 -1.64 1.42 -8.41
CA ILE A 68 -0.55 2.39 -8.54
C ILE A 68 -1.04 3.80 -8.20
N SER A 69 -2.22 4.20 -8.71
CA SER A 69 -2.80 5.52 -8.42
C SER A 69 -3.09 5.69 -6.93
N LYS A 70 -3.68 4.68 -6.29
CA LYS A 70 -3.96 4.68 -4.86
C LYS A 70 -2.67 4.75 -4.03
N ALA A 71 -1.66 3.95 -4.37
CA ALA A 71 -0.37 3.98 -3.68
C ALA A 71 0.32 5.35 -3.80
N GLN A 72 0.20 6.02 -4.96
CA GLN A 72 0.72 7.38 -5.14
C GLN A 72 -0.04 8.42 -4.30
N GLN A 73 -1.36 8.28 -4.15
CA GLN A 73 -2.15 9.14 -3.28
C GLN A 73 -1.77 8.93 -1.82
N GLU A 74 -1.75 7.69 -1.35
CA GLU A 74 -1.33 7.36 0.03
C GLU A 74 0.08 7.87 0.34
N ALA A 75 1.03 7.73 -0.60
CA ALA A 75 2.38 8.27 -0.42
C ALA A 75 2.39 9.80 -0.28
N LYS A 76 1.57 10.51 -1.07
CA LYS A 76 1.45 11.97 -0.97
C LYS A 76 0.82 12.37 0.37
N ASP A 77 -0.23 11.67 0.79
CA ASP A 77 -0.93 11.93 2.04
C ASP A 77 0.01 11.70 3.24
N ILE A 78 0.83 10.65 3.22
CA ILE A 78 1.85 10.39 4.25
C ILE A 78 2.86 11.53 4.32
N ILE A 79 3.35 12.01 3.17
CA ILE A 79 4.33 13.10 3.13
C ILE A 79 3.70 14.41 3.63
N GLU A 80 2.46 14.70 3.23
CA GLU A 80 1.76 15.89 3.67
C GLU A 80 1.51 15.86 5.18
N GLN A 81 1.01 14.73 5.69
CA GLN A 81 0.78 14.53 7.11
C GLN A 81 2.07 14.65 7.93
N ALA A 82 3.17 14.05 7.47
CA ALA A 82 4.46 14.18 8.13
C ALA A 82 4.96 15.63 8.17
N ASN A 83 4.76 16.39 7.08
CA ASN A 83 5.12 17.82 7.05
C ASN A 83 4.26 18.68 7.99
N ILE A 84 2.96 18.36 8.12
CA ILE A 84 2.07 19.07 9.05
C ILE A 84 2.51 18.77 10.49
N GLU A 85 2.72 17.50 10.81
CA GLU A 85 3.18 17.08 12.15
C GLU A 85 4.54 17.68 12.51
N GLU A 86 5.49 17.73 11.57
CA GLU A 86 6.80 18.36 11.80
C GLU A 86 6.65 19.86 12.09
N LYS A 87 5.80 20.57 11.33
CA LYS A 87 5.52 22.00 11.55
C LYS A 87 4.88 22.25 12.91
N ASP A 88 3.90 21.45 13.29
CA ASP A 88 3.22 21.56 14.58
C ASP A 88 4.18 21.30 15.75
N LEU A 89 5.01 20.26 15.64
CA LEU A 89 6.05 19.96 16.63
C LEU A 89 7.09 21.09 16.72
N PHE A 90 7.53 21.63 15.59
CA PHE A 90 8.49 22.72 15.55
C PHE A 90 7.91 23.99 16.16
N GLU A 91 6.67 24.34 15.84
CA GLU A 91 6.00 25.50 16.42
C GLU A 91 5.81 25.33 17.93
N ALA A 92 5.35 24.16 18.38
CA ALA A 92 5.20 23.85 19.80
C ALA A 92 6.55 23.92 20.54
N ALA A 93 7.63 23.40 19.95
CA ALA A 93 8.97 23.49 20.52
C ALA A 93 9.47 24.94 20.62
N ILE A 94 9.23 25.77 19.60
CA ILE A 94 9.56 27.21 19.65
C ILE A 94 8.76 27.92 20.73
N GLN A 95 7.45 27.68 20.82
CA GLN A 95 6.60 28.30 21.82
C GLN A 95 7.04 27.91 23.24
N GLN A 96 7.34 26.61 23.46
CA GLN A 96 7.86 26.13 24.73
C GLN A 96 9.20 26.77 25.08
N LYS A 97 10.13 26.88 24.13
CA LYS A 97 11.43 27.52 24.37
C LYS A 97 11.31 29.01 24.65
N LYS A 98 10.40 29.72 23.98
CA LYS A 98 10.08 31.12 24.30
C LYS A 98 9.53 31.27 25.71
N ALA A 99 8.56 30.42 26.09
CA ALA A 99 8.01 30.43 27.44
C ALA A 99 9.07 30.13 28.52
N GLU A 100 9.96 29.17 28.26
CA GLU A 100 11.09 28.85 29.16
C GLU A 100 12.06 30.04 29.28
N LEU A 101 12.35 30.73 28.18
CA LEU A 101 13.21 31.92 28.18
C LEU A 101 12.58 33.08 28.95
N ASP A 102 11.28 33.33 28.76
CA ASP A 102 10.55 34.37 29.47
C ASP A 102 10.52 34.10 30.98
N ASP A 103 10.25 32.86 31.41
CA ASP A 103 10.31 32.45 32.83
C ASP A 103 11.72 32.64 33.42
N ARG A 104 12.76 32.19 32.69
CA ARG A 104 14.16 32.41 33.11
C ARG A 104 14.49 33.89 33.22
N PHE A 105 14.03 34.71 32.29
CA PHE A 105 14.29 36.15 32.31
C PHE A 105 13.59 36.82 33.49
N MET A 106 12.36 36.44 33.80
CA MET A 106 11.62 36.93 34.95
C MET A 106 12.30 36.56 36.27
N LYS A 107 12.72 35.30 36.42
CA LYS A 107 13.49 34.84 37.58
C LYS A 107 14.82 35.58 37.73
N PHE A 108 15.57 35.73 36.63
CA PHE A 108 16.83 36.48 36.64
C PHE A 108 16.62 37.94 37.05
N ARG A 109 15.56 38.59 36.56
CA ARG A 109 15.23 39.97 36.91
C ARG A 109 14.86 40.12 38.38
N GLU A 110 14.12 39.16 38.94
CA GLU A 110 13.79 39.14 40.36
C GLU A 110 15.03 38.91 41.23
N GLN A 111 15.86 37.93 40.87
CA GLN A 111 17.14 37.66 41.53
C GLN A 111 18.03 38.91 41.54
N SER A 112 18.22 39.56 40.38
CA SER A 112 19.04 40.77 40.26
C SER A 112 18.53 41.92 41.13
N LYS A 113 17.20 42.07 41.28
CA LYS A 113 16.62 43.06 42.20
C LYS A 113 16.89 42.71 43.67
N ASN A 114 16.84 41.43 44.03
CA ASN A 114 17.12 40.97 45.38
C ASN A 114 18.62 41.15 45.70
N ASP A 115 19.51 40.74 44.80
CA ASP A 115 20.95 40.94 44.92
C ASP A 115 21.29 42.43 45.08
N GLN A 116 20.63 43.33 44.32
CA GLN A 116 20.82 44.78 44.47
C GLN A 116 20.41 45.29 45.86
N LYS A 117 19.32 44.76 46.44
CA LYS A 117 18.87 45.12 47.79
C LYS A 117 19.81 44.58 48.86
N GLU A 118 20.25 43.34 48.72
CA GLU A 118 21.18 42.69 49.63
C GLU A 118 22.53 43.43 49.65
N LEU A 119 23.11 43.68 48.46
CA LEU A 119 24.35 44.43 48.31
C LEU A 119 24.25 45.84 48.91
N ARG A 120 23.11 46.54 48.73
CA ARG A 120 22.88 47.84 49.38
C ARG A 120 22.82 47.74 50.90
N THR A 121 22.20 46.70 51.42
CA THR A 121 22.08 46.48 52.87
C THR A 121 23.44 46.17 53.47
N GLU A 122 24.23 45.33 52.81
CA GLU A 122 25.60 45.00 53.18
C GLU A 122 26.50 46.25 53.17
N LEU A 123 26.46 47.04 52.09
CA LEU A 123 27.21 48.30 51.98
C LEU A 123 26.85 49.31 53.08
N LEU A 124 25.57 49.41 53.45
CA LEU A 124 25.12 50.29 54.53
C LEU A 124 25.58 49.78 55.90
N THR A 125 25.58 48.45 56.10
CA THR A 125 26.02 47.84 57.37
C THR A 125 27.51 48.04 57.59
N HIS A 126 28.31 47.91 56.52
CA HIS A 126 29.77 48.05 56.58
C HIS A 126 30.26 49.48 56.28
N ILE A 127 29.37 50.48 56.22
CA ILE A 127 29.73 51.84 55.77
C ILE A 127 30.75 52.52 56.70
N ASP A 128 30.67 52.25 58.00
CA ASP A 128 31.59 52.80 58.99
C ASP A 128 32.94 52.09 58.95
N GLU A 129 32.96 50.77 58.74
CA GLU A 129 34.20 49.99 58.52
C GLU A 129 34.92 50.45 57.24
N TYR A 130 34.19 50.64 56.14
CA TYR A 130 34.74 51.17 54.89
C TYR A 130 35.26 52.60 55.05
N LYS A 131 34.52 53.49 55.75
CA LYS A 131 35.00 54.85 56.08
C LYS A 131 36.29 54.82 56.89
N GLN A 132 36.39 53.96 57.90
CA GLN A 132 37.60 53.83 58.72
C GLN A 132 38.77 53.33 57.89
N ALA A 133 38.57 52.32 57.04
CA ALA A 133 39.61 51.78 56.17
C ALA A 133 40.13 52.83 55.16
N ILE A 134 39.24 53.63 54.58
CA ILE A 134 39.60 54.73 53.68
C ILE A 134 40.35 55.83 54.44
N ALA A 135 39.84 56.25 55.60
CA ALA A 135 40.48 57.28 56.42
C ALA A 135 41.89 56.86 56.88
N HIS A 136 42.07 55.58 57.20
CA HIS A 136 43.37 55.01 57.54
C HIS A 136 44.35 55.08 56.36
N LYS A 137 43.92 54.70 55.14
CA LYS A 137 44.78 54.84 53.95
C LYS A 137 45.10 56.28 53.58
N LEU A 138 44.16 57.22 53.76
CA LEU A 138 44.37 58.65 53.51
C LEU A 138 45.29 59.33 54.54
N LYS A 139 45.37 58.82 55.77
CA LYS A 139 46.32 59.30 56.80
C LYS A 139 47.75 58.77 56.63
N ILE A 140 47.90 57.70 55.84
CA ILE A 140 49.19 57.05 55.56
C ILE A 140 49.85 57.62 54.28
N LEU A 141 49.07 58.33 53.45
CA LEU A 141 49.56 59.23 52.39
C LEU A 141 49.89 60.61 52.99
#